data_AF-A0AAD5FW08-F1
#
_entry.id   AF-A0AAD5FW08-F1
#
_cell.length_a   1.000
_cell.length_b   1.000
_cell.length_c   1.000
_cell.angle_alpha   90.00
_cell.angle_beta   90.00
_cell.angle_gamma   90.00
#
_symmetry.space_group_name_H-M   'P 1'
#
loop_
_entity.id
_entity.type
_entity.pdbx_description
1 polymer ?
#
loop_
_entity_poly.entity_id
_entity_poly.type
_entity_poly.pdbx_seq_one_letter_code
_entity_poly.pdbx_strand_id
1 'polypeptide(L)'
;MKLCIVVLLISGCVHRISASNGNINVINENDLVSMAVTAPKVQDSHSPSFDGLLPPEFNQNYVQQWSSLSSDKINNNGDNDQDKDGDSSDNSRPKVDGSIPLHCQRDEFVIHSLGDLNSIIECETIVGNVVISEFDYPIITFTNLVKIKGDLSIFKSPELVRIESPQLQSISGEFQLYELTSLALISVPSLKRVLSLKWEILPILSNVQFNAEIKGIESITISDTSLTGFSGFVASDLKVLDINNNRFLDTIDCNVEKVTQLLHVSANSNEIKVQLPNLKQVEELSIHNVATLNLGSLERVGKSMSLSSSLLHSIKLPKLKYIGGTLNISKNSKLEVVEFPELDEIEGGLMVINNNLIERVNFFPSLKIIGGALEIVGKITELTFKNLKLVKGSAIVTSTSPQFDCQKWTKSEIGLVVRGGKIECTNANNEKVTSRTKEDGSEASDVKNEEEGVEKGKEVEQEGNDKGKEKSSQVENRSGGNGSRNKTSTSRNDKFTKSSSSSHNWDTFYSLYAFFSIAAINIAVLI
;
A
#
# COMPACT_ATOMS: atom_id res chain seq x y z
N MET A 1 -12.48 33.43 -34.19
CA MET A 1 -12.87 34.09 -32.92
C MET A 1 -13.10 33.02 -31.87
N LYS A 2 -12.22 32.96 -30.86
CA LYS A 2 -12.44 32.19 -29.63
C LYS A 2 -13.41 32.99 -28.75
N LEU A 3 -14.47 32.37 -28.25
CA LEU A 3 -15.34 32.98 -27.23
C LEU A 3 -14.81 32.57 -25.86
N CYS A 4 -14.21 33.52 -25.14
CA CYS A 4 -13.86 33.37 -23.73
C CYS A 4 -15.11 33.64 -22.89
N ILE A 5 -15.49 32.71 -22.01
CA ILE A 5 -16.43 32.97 -20.92
C ILE A 5 -15.58 33.43 -19.73
N VAL A 6 -15.71 34.70 -19.35
CA VAL A 6 -15.15 35.26 -18.12
C VAL A 6 -16.26 35.21 -17.07
N VAL A 7 -16.05 34.47 -15.99
CA VAL A 7 -16.90 34.49 -14.79
C VAL A 7 -16.22 35.39 -13.76
N LEU A 8 -16.81 36.54 -13.46
CA LEU A 8 -16.43 37.40 -12.34
C LEU A 8 -17.37 37.11 -11.16
N LEU A 9 -16.81 36.64 -10.04
CA LEU A 9 -17.51 36.51 -8.76
C LEU A 9 -17.29 37.78 -7.94
N ILE A 10 -18.30 38.65 -7.89
CA ILE A 10 -18.45 39.66 -6.84
C ILE A 10 -19.80 39.39 -6.18
N SER A 11 -19.75 38.99 -4.91
CA SER A 11 -20.84 38.91 -3.92
C SER A 11 -22.27 38.64 -4.44
N GLY A 12 -22.66 37.36 -4.41
CA GLY A 12 -24.05 36.93 -4.14
C GLY A 12 -25.14 37.40 -5.10
N CYS A 13 -25.15 36.92 -6.35
CA CYS A 13 -26.35 36.62 -7.18
C CYS A 13 -25.90 36.04 -8.52
N VAL A 14 -26.34 34.83 -8.88
CA VAL A 14 -26.04 34.21 -10.18
C VAL A 14 -27.11 34.62 -11.19
N HIS A 15 -26.75 35.41 -12.21
CA HIS A 15 -27.58 35.62 -13.40
C HIS A 15 -26.90 34.97 -14.61
N ARG A 16 -27.64 34.18 -15.40
CA ARG A 16 -27.13 33.63 -16.68
C ARG A 16 -27.35 34.65 -17.79
N ILE A 17 -26.28 35.02 -18.50
CA ILE A 17 -26.33 35.86 -19.69
C ILE A 17 -26.13 34.96 -20.92
N SER A 18 -27.04 35.02 -21.89
CA SER A 18 -26.89 34.40 -23.21
C SER A 18 -26.85 35.50 -24.26
N ALA A 19 -25.89 35.43 -25.19
CA ALA A 19 -25.74 36.40 -26.27
C ALA A 19 -25.83 35.70 -27.63
N SER A 20 -26.84 36.06 -28.42
CA SER A 20 -26.90 35.77 -29.85
C SER A 20 -27.32 37.03 -30.61
N ASN A 21 -26.51 37.46 -31.58
CA ASN A 21 -26.78 38.57 -32.51
C ASN A 21 -27.08 39.94 -31.87
N GLY A 22 -26.15 40.45 -31.07
CA GLY A 22 -25.96 41.90 -30.91
C GLY A 22 -26.96 42.67 -30.05
N ASN A 23 -27.89 42.01 -29.34
CA ASN A 23 -28.75 42.65 -28.33
C ASN A 23 -28.63 41.91 -26.98
N ILE A 24 -28.45 42.66 -25.88
CA ILE A 24 -28.43 42.14 -24.51
C ILE A 24 -29.86 42.15 -23.98
N ASN A 25 -30.44 40.97 -23.70
CA ASN A 25 -31.72 40.85 -23.02
C ASN A 25 -31.51 40.24 -21.63
N VAL A 26 -31.98 40.93 -20.58
CA VAL A 26 -32.01 40.43 -19.19
C VAL A 26 -33.32 39.67 -19.00
N ILE A 27 -33.25 38.38 -18.68
CA ILE A 27 -34.42 37.55 -18.38
C ILE A 27 -34.66 37.63 -16.86
N ASN A 28 -35.83 38.13 -16.45
CA ASN A 28 -36.26 38.15 -15.04
C ASN A 28 -37.07 36.88 -14.71
N GLU A 29 -36.90 36.36 -13.50
CA GLU A 29 -37.40 35.06 -13.00
C GLU A 29 -38.92 34.98 -12.72
N ASN A 30 -39.78 35.82 -13.34
CA ASN A 30 -41.21 35.88 -13.01
C ASN A 30 -42.20 35.48 -14.13
N ASP A 31 -41.77 34.90 -15.25
CA ASP A 31 -42.65 34.55 -16.38
C ASP A 31 -42.88 33.04 -16.60
N LEU A 32 -42.86 32.22 -15.54
CA LEU A 32 -43.28 30.80 -15.62
C LEU A 32 -44.41 30.48 -14.63
N VAL A 33 -45.47 31.29 -14.64
CA VAL A 33 -46.80 30.89 -14.15
C VAL A 33 -47.87 31.37 -15.13
N SER A 34 -48.10 30.61 -16.20
CA SER A 34 -49.42 30.52 -16.83
C SER A 34 -49.45 29.33 -17.79
N MET A 35 -50.21 28.30 -17.40
CA MET A 35 -51.05 27.44 -18.25
C MET A 35 -51.33 26.12 -17.52
N ALA A 36 -52.35 26.19 -16.66
CA ALA A 36 -53.13 25.01 -16.30
C ALA A 36 -54.12 24.69 -17.44
N VAL A 37 -54.60 23.43 -17.44
CA VAL A 37 -55.74 22.88 -18.21
C VAL A 37 -55.37 22.48 -19.65
N THR A 38 -55.15 21.20 -19.95
CA THR A 38 -56.24 20.29 -20.39
C THR A 38 -55.78 18.83 -20.41
N ALA A 39 -56.62 17.93 -19.88
CA ALA A 39 -56.55 16.49 -20.09
C ALA A 39 -57.38 16.08 -21.32
N PRO A 40 -57.07 14.95 -22.00
CA PRO A 40 -58.04 14.23 -22.81
C PRO A 40 -58.49 12.92 -22.15
N LYS A 41 -59.80 12.75 -22.03
CA LYS A 41 -60.51 11.46 -21.89
C LYS A 41 -60.81 10.91 -23.30
N VAL A 42 -60.52 9.64 -23.58
CA VAL A 42 -61.25 8.71 -24.48
C VAL A 42 -60.82 7.29 -24.05
N GLN A 43 -61.67 6.53 -23.33
CA GLN A 43 -62.69 5.54 -23.76
C GLN A 43 -62.17 4.18 -24.27
N ASP A 44 -62.81 3.16 -23.70
CA ASP A 44 -62.69 1.70 -23.86
C ASP A 44 -62.58 1.18 -25.31
N SER A 45 -61.80 0.13 -25.51
CA SER A 45 -62.19 -1.01 -26.35
C SER A 45 -61.29 -2.23 -26.13
N HIS A 46 -61.90 -3.39 -26.36
CA HIS A 46 -61.49 -4.74 -26.01
C HIS A 46 -60.16 -5.26 -26.60
N SER A 47 -59.59 -6.22 -25.86
CA SER A 47 -58.59 -7.21 -26.26
C SER A 47 -58.77 -7.80 -27.66
N PRO A 48 -57.66 -8.17 -28.32
CA PRO A 48 -57.64 -9.37 -29.16
C PRO A 48 -56.62 -10.39 -28.64
N SER A 49 -57.11 -11.61 -28.43
CA SER A 49 -56.30 -12.82 -28.50
C SER A 49 -55.80 -13.02 -29.94
N PHE A 50 -54.53 -13.38 -30.11
CA PHE A 50 -54.10 -14.06 -31.33
C PHE A 50 -53.01 -15.09 -31.01
N ASP A 51 -53.46 -16.34 -30.94
CA ASP A 51 -52.66 -17.52 -31.22
C ASP A 51 -52.10 -17.44 -32.66
N GLY A 52 -50.84 -17.84 -32.80
CA GLY A 52 -50.30 -18.37 -34.05
C GLY A 52 -49.59 -17.37 -34.95
N LEU A 53 -48.26 -17.53 -35.07
CA LEU A 53 -47.51 -17.63 -36.34
C LEU A 53 -46.02 -17.98 -36.07
N LEU A 54 -45.74 -19.30 -35.91
CA LEU A 54 -44.62 -20.15 -36.43
C LEU A 54 -43.12 -19.78 -36.21
N PRO A 55 -42.13 -20.73 -36.36
CA PRO A 55 -42.16 -22.17 -36.69
C PRO A 55 -41.41 -23.10 -35.67
N PRO A 56 -41.46 -24.44 -35.86
CA PRO A 56 -41.01 -25.42 -34.87
C PRO A 56 -39.57 -25.87 -35.10
N GLU A 57 -38.75 -25.88 -34.06
CA GLU A 57 -37.65 -26.83 -33.80
C GLU A 57 -36.97 -26.42 -32.50
N PHE A 58 -36.99 -27.32 -31.50
CA PHE A 58 -35.99 -27.58 -30.45
C PHE A 58 -36.65 -28.16 -29.19
N ASN A 59 -36.87 -29.47 -29.28
CA ASN A 59 -36.82 -30.52 -28.28
C ASN A 59 -37.03 -30.16 -26.79
N GLN A 60 -38.19 -30.60 -26.26
CA GLN A 60 -38.44 -30.84 -24.84
C GLN A 60 -37.58 -32.01 -24.33
N ASN A 61 -36.59 -31.72 -23.49
CA ASN A 61 -36.03 -32.69 -22.54
C ASN A 61 -35.05 -31.98 -21.59
N TYR A 62 -35.55 -31.28 -20.56
CA TYR A 62 -34.75 -30.92 -19.36
C TYR A 62 -35.65 -30.40 -18.21
N VAL A 63 -36.81 -31.02 -17.94
CA VAL A 63 -37.61 -30.74 -16.71
C VAL A 63 -38.14 -32.05 -16.06
N GLN A 64 -37.64 -33.22 -16.45
CA GLN A 64 -38.12 -34.52 -15.97
C GLN A 64 -37.04 -35.31 -15.21
N GLN A 65 -36.25 -34.64 -14.35
CA GLN A 65 -35.32 -35.37 -13.48
C GLN A 65 -35.13 -34.81 -12.06
N TRP A 66 -36.09 -34.04 -11.52
CA TRP A 66 -36.06 -33.64 -10.11
C TRP A 66 -37.45 -33.60 -9.45
N SER A 67 -38.39 -34.46 -9.91
CA SER A 67 -39.72 -34.61 -9.31
C SER A 67 -40.06 -36.05 -8.89
N SER A 68 -39.07 -36.94 -8.79
CA SER A 68 -39.23 -38.23 -8.12
C SER A 68 -38.25 -38.32 -6.94
N LEU A 69 -38.72 -37.85 -5.77
CA LEU A 69 -38.37 -38.32 -4.42
C LEU A 69 -38.86 -37.30 -3.39
N SER A 70 -40.18 -37.16 -3.28
CA SER A 70 -40.81 -36.64 -2.06
C SER A 70 -42.32 -36.81 -2.15
N SER A 71 -42.78 -38.05 -1.92
CA SER A 71 -44.11 -38.36 -1.39
C SER A 71 -44.24 -39.86 -1.23
N ASP A 72 -44.10 -40.39 -0.02
CA ASP A 72 -45.07 -41.38 0.48
C ASP A 72 -45.01 -41.56 2.01
N LYS A 73 -46.10 -41.07 2.62
CA LYS A 73 -46.93 -41.62 3.69
C LYS A 73 -46.38 -42.01 5.07
N ILE A 74 -47.03 -41.35 6.04
CA ILE A 74 -47.26 -41.68 7.45
C ILE A 74 -48.11 -42.97 7.59
N ASN A 75 -47.69 -43.96 8.40
CA ASN A 75 -48.42 -44.52 9.56
C ASN A 75 -47.79 -45.80 10.18
N ASN A 76 -47.50 -45.71 11.49
CA ASN A 76 -47.58 -46.68 12.62
C ASN A 76 -47.56 -48.21 12.40
N ASN A 77 -46.56 -48.90 13.00
CA ASN A 77 -46.64 -49.70 14.25
C ASN A 77 -45.56 -50.82 14.31
N GLY A 78 -44.94 -50.99 15.49
CA GLY A 78 -44.64 -52.31 16.10
C GLY A 78 -43.22 -52.90 16.04
N ASP A 79 -42.57 -52.88 17.21
CA ASP A 79 -41.62 -53.84 17.81
C ASP A 79 -40.18 -54.10 17.30
N ASN A 80 -39.25 -53.87 18.26
CA ASN A 80 -38.01 -54.57 18.65
C ASN A 80 -37.15 -55.27 17.58
N ASP A 81 -35.89 -54.86 17.41
CA ASP A 81 -34.76 -55.38 18.20
C ASP A 81 -33.44 -54.69 17.82
N GLN A 82 -32.46 -54.83 18.72
CA GLN A 82 -31.11 -54.29 18.70
C GLN A 82 -30.30 -54.73 17.47
N ASP A 83 -29.48 -53.84 16.88
CA ASP A 83 -28.02 -53.93 17.06
C ASP A 83 -27.27 -52.78 16.35
N LYS A 84 -26.10 -52.50 16.92
CA LYS A 84 -25.13 -51.47 16.56
C LYS A 84 -24.53 -51.75 15.18
N ASP A 85 -24.28 -50.70 14.41
CA ASP A 85 -22.92 -50.37 13.96
C ASP A 85 -22.88 -48.97 13.34
N GLY A 86 -21.77 -48.27 13.61
CA GLY A 86 -21.57 -46.90 13.20
C GLY A 86 -21.31 -46.77 11.71
N ASP A 87 -21.78 -45.66 11.14
CA ASP A 87 -21.14 -45.10 9.96
C ASP A 87 -21.15 -43.58 10.00
N SER A 88 -19.97 -43.04 9.69
CA SER A 88 -19.63 -41.65 9.56
C SER A 88 -20.12 -41.17 8.20
N SER A 89 -21.06 -40.23 8.15
CA SER A 89 -21.33 -39.50 6.92
C SER A 89 -21.68 -38.03 7.17
N ASP A 90 -20.73 -37.19 6.74
CA ASP A 90 -20.96 -36.03 5.89
C ASP A 90 -21.78 -34.85 6.43
N ASN A 91 -21.10 -33.97 7.17
CA ASN A 91 -21.58 -32.63 7.53
C ASN A 91 -20.98 -31.56 6.60
N SER A 92 -21.16 -31.70 5.28
CA SER A 92 -20.76 -30.70 4.29
C SER A 92 -21.92 -30.12 3.46
N ARG A 93 -23.15 -30.12 4.00
CA ARG A 93 -24.24 -29.33 3.41
C ARG A 93 -24.28 -27.93 4.03
N PRO A 94 -24.25 -26.85 3.21
CA PRO A 94 -24.50 -25.50 3.70
C PRO A 94 -25.79 -25.49 4.50
N LYS A 95 -25.78 -24.92 5.71
CA LYS A 95 -26.99 -24.72 6.50
C LYS A 95 -27.89 -23.75 5.74
N VAL A 96 -28.83 -24.28 4.96
CA VAL A 96 -29.83 -23.49 4.25
C VAL A 96 -30.69 -22.77 5.29
N ASP A 97 -30.62 -21.44 5.29
CA ASP A 97 -31.49 -20.61 6.11
C ASP A 97 -32.87 -20.61 5.47
N GLY A 98 -33.86 -21.26 6.11
CA GLY A 98 -35.21 -21.42 5.57
C GLY A 98 -35.97 -20.08 5.39
N SER A 99 -35.41 -18.97 5.89
CA SER A 99 -35.98 -17.62 5.75
C SER A 99 -35.55 -16.90 4.46
N ILE A 100 -34.51 -17.39 3.78
CA ILE A 100 -33.93 -16.77 2.58
C ILE A 100 -34.32 -17.60 1.35
N PRO A 101 -34.80 -17.00 0.23
CA PRO A 101 -35.11 -17.75 -0.98
C PRO A 101 -33.92 -18.59 -1.46
N LEU A 102 -34.16 -19.83 -1.89
CA LEU A 102 -33.10 -20.75 -2.32
C LEU A 102 -32.24 -20.19 -3.45
N HIS A 103 -32.81 -19.40 -4.36
CA HIS A 103 -32.06 -18.76 -5.45
C HIS A 103 -31.11 -17.64 -4.97
N CYS A 104 -31.26 -17.16 -3.72
CA CYS A 104 -30.38 -16.17 -3.09
C CYS A 104 -29.31 -16.83 -2.20
N GLN A 105 -29.21 -18.17 -2.22
CA GLN A 105 -28.24 -18.94 -1.45
C GLN A 105 -27.40 -19.82 -2.39
N ARG A 106 -26.12 -19.50 -2.53
CA ARG A 106 -25.15 -20.26 -3.32
C ARG A 106 -23.76 -19.85 -2.87
N ASP A 107 -22.79 -20.76 -2.88
CA ASP A 107 -21.42 -20.43 -2.46
C ASP A 107 -20.86 -19.22 -3.23
N GLU A 108 -21.16 -19.14 -4.53
CA GLU A 108 -20.72 -18.05 -5.41
C GLU A 108 -21.78 -17.73 -6.50
N PHE A 109 -22.02 -16.43 -6.69
CA PHE A 109 -22.85 -15.84 -7.75
C PHE A 109 -21.94 -15.15 -8.75
N VAL A 110 -21.85 -15.69 -9.96
CA VAL A 110 -21.02 -15.13 -11.04
C VAL A 110 -21.91 -14.34 -11.99
N ILE A 111 -21.54 -13.08 -12.23
CA ILE A 111 -22.33 -12.12 -13.01
C ILE A 111 -21.42 -11.54 -14.10
N HIS A 112 -21.79 -11.78 -15.36
CA HIS A 112 -21.10 -11.23 -16.52
C HIS A 112 -21.98 -10.25 -17.29
N SER A 113 -23.30 -10.40 -17.17
CA SER A 113 -24.28 -9.64 -17.95
C SER A 113 -25.41 -9.10 -17.07
N LEU A 114 -26.18 -8.17 -17.63
CA LEU A 114 -27.41 -7.70 -17.00
C LEU A 114 -28.41 -8.84 -16.76
N GLY A 115 -28.43 -9.86 -17.62
CA GLY A 115 -29.26 -11.05 -17.44
C GLY A 115 -28.91 -11.82 -16.16
N ASP A 116 -27.63 -11.99 -15.88
CA ASP A 116 -27.16 -12.66 -14.66
C ASP A 116 -27.46 -11.81 -13.43
N LEU A 117 -27.26 -10.49 -13.51
CA LEU A 117 -27.58 -9.56 -12.42
C LEU A 117 -29.07 -9.61 -12.04
N ASN A 118 -29.95 -9.73 -13.05
CA ASN A 118 -31.39 -9.85 -12.84
C ASN A 118 -31.79 -11.14 -12.08
N SER A 119 -30.94 -12.17 -12.07
CA SER A 119 -31.23 -13.41 -11.33
C SER A 119 -31.16 -13.24 -9.80
N ILE A 120 -30.52 -12.16 -9.32
CA ILE A 120 -30.36 -11.86 -7.89
C ILE A 120 -30.96 -10.52 -7.46
N ILE A 121 -31.60 -9.78 -8.37
CA ILE A 121 -32.09 -8.41 -8.10
C ILE A 121 -33.24 -8.34 -7.09
N GLU A 122 -33.97 -9.45 -6.92
CA GLU A 122 -35.05 -9.60 -5.93
C GLU A 122 -34.52 -10.01 -4.55
N CYS A 123 -33.26 -10.42 -4.43
CA CYS A 123 -32.68 -10.86 -3.18
C CYS A 123 -32.44 -9.69 -2.22
N GLU A 124 -33.14 -9.72 -1.07
CA GLU A 124 -32.85 -8.80 0.04
C GLU A 124 -31.56 -9.19 0.77
N THR A 125 -31.31 -10.50 0.90
CA THR A 125 -30.09 -11.05 1.50
C THR A 125 -29.52 -12.11 0.58
N ILE A 126 -28.24 -11.97 0.25
CA ILE A 126 -27.45 -12.98 -0.47
C ILE A 126 -26.61 -13.75 0.54
N VAL A 127 -26.61 -15.08 0.45
CA VAL A 127 -25.72 -15.96 1.21
C VAL A 127 -24.70 -16.56 0.25
N GLY A 128 -23.43 -16.20 0.44
CA GLY A 128 -22.31 -16.52 -0.43
C GLY A 128 -21.69 -15.29 -1.09
N ASN A 129 -20.73 -15.54 -1.97
CA ASN A 129 -19.92 -14.49 -2.61
C ASN A 129 -20.56 -14.00 -3.90
N VAL A 130 -20.51 -12.69 -4.15
CA VAL A 130 -20.96 -12.08 -5.40
C VAL A 130 -19.75 -11.65 -6.20
N VAL A 131 -19.58 -12.23 -7.38
CA VAL A 131 -18.46 -11.99 -8.28
C VAL A 131 -18.99 -11.42 -9.59
N ILE A 132 -18.64 -10.17 -9.87
CA ILE A 132 -19.01 -9.46 -11.09
C ILE A 132 -17.75 -9.24 -11.91
N SER A 133 -17.71 -9.77 -13.12
CA SER A 133 -16.49 -9.72 -13.93
C SER A 133 -16.77 -9.57 -15.41
N GLU A 134 -15.94 -8.77 -16.08
CA GLU A 134 -16.10 -8.49 -17.52
C GLU A 134 -17.51 -7.97 -17.84
N PHE A 135 -18.07 -7.17 -16.92
CA PHE A 135 -19.43 -6.69 -17.00
C PHE A 135 -19.55 -5.58 -18.05
N ASP A 136 -20.41 -5.81 -19.04
CA ASP A 136 -20.52 -5.02 -20.27
C ASP A 136 -21.55 -3.88 -20.20
N TYR A 137 -22.09 -3.61 -19.00
CA TYR A 137 -23.12 -2.62 -18.79
C TYR A 137 -22.65 -1.49 -17.84
N PRO A 138 -23.00 -0.22 -18.10
CA PRO A 138 -22.39 0.91 -17.42
C PRO A 138 -22.83 1.13 -15.96
N ILE A 139 -23.89 0.45 -15.51
CA ILE A 139 -24.48 0.69 -14.20
C ILE A 139 -24.79 -0.64 -13.53
N ILE A 140 -24.32 -0.80 -12.30
CA ILE A 140 -24.79 -1.84 -11.39
C ILE A 140 -25.71 -1.19 -10.37
N THR A 141 -26.96 -1.68 -10.28
CA THR A 141 -27.91 -1.23 -9.27
C THR A 141 -28.48 -2.43 -8.53
N PHE A 142 -28.29 -2.43 -7.20
CA PHE A 142 -28.91 -3.38 -6.29
C PHE A 142 -30.01 -2.69 -5.49
N THR A 143 -31.24 -2.69 -6.03
CA THR A 143 -32.36 -1.93 -5.46
C THR A 143 -32.82 -2.46 -4.11
N ASN A 144 -32.94 -3.78 -3.97
CA ASN A 144 -33.51 -4.43 -2.79
C ASN A 144 -32.47 -5.02 -1.85
N LEU A 145 -31.20 -5.10 -2.28
CA LEU A 145 -30.17 -5.80 -1.52
C LEU A 145 -29.84 -5.04 -0.23
N VAL A 146 -30.05 -5.70 0.90
CA VAL A 146 -29.76 -5.17 2.24
C VAL A 146 -28.50 -5.80 2.81
N LYS A 147 -28.24 -7.08 2.54
CA LYS A 147 -27.09 -7.81 3.11
C LYS A 147 -26.44 -8.76 2.13
N ILE A 148 -25.12 -8.79 2.16
CA ILE A 148 -24.30 -9.86 1.57
C ILE A 148 -23.61 -10.59 2.71
N LYS A 149 -23.96 -11.87 2.92
CA LYS A 149 -23.26 -12.79 3.84
C LYS A 149 -22.12 -13.49 3.10
N GLY A 150 -21.17 -12.70 2.63
CA GLY A 150 -19.99 -13.11 1.86
C GLY A 150 -19.23 -11.88 1.37
N ASP A 151 -18.46 -12.07 0.30
CA ASP A 151 -17.70 -11.03 -0.38
C ASP A 151 -18.50 -10.41 -1.55
N LEU A 152 -18.18 -9.17 -1.91
CA LEU A 152 -18.59 -8.54 -3.16
C LEU A 152 -17.33 -8.14 -3.94
N SER A 153 -17.06 -8.84 -5.03
CA SER A 153 -15.90 -8.60 -5.88
C SER A 153 -16.34 -8.17 -7.27
N ILE A 154 -15.87 -7.01 -7.71
CA ILE A 154 -16.16 -6.47 -9.04
C ILE A 154 -14.83 -6.19 -9.73
N PHE A 155 -14.55 -6.85 -10.86
CA PHE A 155 -13.28 -6.68 -11.55
C PHE A 155 -13.36 -6.70 -13.06
N LYS A 156 -12.41 -6.01 -13.71
CA LYS A 156 -12.23 -6.03 -15.18
C LYS A 156 -13.48 -5.61 -15.96
N SER A 157 -14.21 -4.62 -15.47
CA SER A 157 -15.44 -4.13 -16.10
C SER A 157 -15.24 -2.68 -16.57
N PRO A 158 -14.56 -2.45 -17.71
CA PRO A 158 -14.17 -1.12 -18.15
C PRO A 158 -15.35 -0.24 -18.57
N GLU A 159 -16.51 -0.82 -18.89
CA GLU A 159 -17.73 -0.08 -19.22
C GLU A 159 -18.45 0.43 -17.96
N LEU A 160 -18.18 -0.15 -16.78
CA LEU A 160 -18.87 0.17 -15.55
C LEU A 160 -18.52 1.59 -15.09
N VAL A 161 -19.53 2.47 -15.09
CA VAL A 161 -19.39 3.88 -14.69
C VAL A 161 -19.86 4.10 -13.25
N ARG A 162 -20.86 3.33 -12.79
CA ARG A 162 -21.49 3.57 -11.49
C ARG A 162 -21.96 2.30 -10.80
N ILE A 163 -21.76 2.25 -9.48
CA ILE A 163 -22.32 1.23 -8.59
C ILE A 163 -23.28 1.91 -7.61
N GLU A 164 -24.52 1.43 -7.54
CA GLU A 164 -25.54 1.94 -6.63
C GLU A 164 -26.20 0.81 -5.84
N SER A 165 -26.15 0.90 -4.52
CA SER A 165 -26.93 0.04 -3.64
C SER A 165 -27.47 0.84 -2.46
N PRO A 166 -28.63 1.49 -2.63
CA PRO A 166 -29.17 2.42 -1.64
C PRO A 166 -29.55 1.74 -0.33
N GLN A 167 -29.91 0.45 -0.35
CA GLN A 167 -30.37 -0.30 0.81
C GLN A 167 -29.30 -1.20 1.44
N LEU A 168 -28.13 -1.37 0.81
CA LEU A 168 -27.10 -2.29 1.31
C LEU A 168 -26.52 -1.77 2.62
N GLN A 169 -26.76 -2.54 3.68
CA GLN A 169 -26.37 -2.20 5.05
C GLN A 169 -25.12 -2.95 5.50
N SER A 170 -24.90 -4.17 5.00
CA SER A 170 -23.73 -4.93 5.39
C SER A 170 -23.20 -5.89 4.32
N ILE A 171 -21.88 -5.89 4.17
CA ILE A 171 -21.11 -6.95 3.52
C ILE A 171 -20.34 -7.63 4.65
N SER A 172 -20.49 -8.94 4.85
CA SER A 172 -19.81 -9.62 5.97
C SER A 172 -18.33 -9.87 5.71
N GLY A 173 -17.91 -9.88 4.45
CA GLY A 173 -16.53 -10.08 4.03
C GLY A 173 -15.93 -8.85 3.33
N GLU A 174 -15.18 -9.08 2.27
CA GLU A 174 -14.46 -8.08 1.49
C GLU A 174 -15.35 -7.40 0.44
N PHE A 175 -15.20 -6.09 0.28
CA PHE A 175 -15.71 -5.34 -0.85
C PHE A 175 -14.53 -4.96 -1.76
N GLN A 176 -14.34 -5.78 -2.80
CA GLN A 176 -13.21 -5.71 -3.71
C GLN A 176 -13.59 -5.05 -5.04
N LEU A 177 -12.81 -4.07 -5.46
CA LEU A 177 -12.93 -3.40 -6.75
C LEU A 177 -11.56 -3.39 -7.43
N TYR A 178 -11.46 -3.95 -8.64
CA TYR A 178 -10.17 -4.09 -9.33
C TYR A 178 -10.29 -3.83 -10.84
N GLU A 179 -9.44 -2.97 -11.40
CA GLU A 179 -9.45 -2.65 -12.84
C GLU A 179 -10.82 -2.18 -13.37
N LEU A 180 -11.39 -1.15 -12.74
CA LEU A 180 -12.65 -0.52 -13.16
C LEU A 180 -12.37 0.88 -13.69
N THR A 181 -11.80 0.93 -14.90
CA THR A 181 -11.19 2.14 -15.48
C THR A 181 -12.15 3.30 -15.70
N SER A 182 -13.46 3.02 -15.84
CA SER A 182 -14.50 4.04 -16.03
C SER A 182 -15.35 4.29 -14.79
N LEU A 183 -15.08 3.61 -13.67
CA LEU A 183 -15.90 3.76 -12.46
C LEU A 183 -15.68 5.14 -11.86
N ALA A 184 -16.72 5.99 -11.91
CA ALA A 184 -16.66 7.37 -11.43
C ALA A 184 -17.36 7.56 -10.08
N LEU A 185 -18.35 6.72 -9.76
CA LEU A 185 -19.21 6.88 -8.59
C LEU A 185 -19.57 5.55 -7.94
N ILE A 186 -19.39 5.49 -6.62
CA ILE A 186 -19.94 4.45 -5.74
C ILE A 186 -20.96 5.11 -4.80
N SER A 187 -22.22 4.68 -4.86
CA SER A 187 -23.27 5.14 -3.94
C SER A 187 -23.83 3.98 -3.14
N VAL A 188 -23.40 3.86 -1.89
CA VAL A 188 -23.86 2.85 -0.92
C VAL A 188 -24.16 3.50 0.43
N PRO A 189 -25.10 4.47 0.46
CA PRO A 189 -25.29 5.37 1.59
C PRO A 189 -25.67 4.66 2.89
N SER A 190 -26.31 3.49 2.81
CA SER A 190 -26.78 2.72 3.96
C SER A 190 -25.73 1.78 4.56
N LEU A 191 -24.54 1.69 3.97
CA LEU A 191 -23.51 0.72 4.38
C LEU A 191 -22.99 1.05 5.78
N LYS A 192 -23.21 0.13 6.73
CA LYS A 192 -22.81 0.26 8.13
C LYS A 192 -21.69 -0.69 8.53
N ARG A 193 -21.49 -1.78 7.78
CA ARG A 193 -20.51 -2.82 8.11
C ARG A 193 -19.92 -3.44 6.86
N VAL A 194 -18.60 -3.50 6.82
CA VAL A 194 -17.78 -4.24 5.84
C VAL A 194 -16.51 -4.68 6.55
N LEU A 195 -15.99 -5.88 6.24
CA LEU A 195 -14.82 -6.41 6.91
C LEU A 195 -13.52 -5.88 6.29
N SER A 196 -13.45 -5.83 4.97
CA SER A 196 -12.28 -5.38 4.21
C SER A 196 -12.70 -4.53 3.02
N LEU A 197 -11.98 -3.43 2.76
CA LEU A 197 -12.07 -2.68 1.52
C LEU A 197 -10.78 -2.88 0.74
N LYS A 198 -10.90 -3.33 -0.51
CA LYS A 198 -9.75 -3.54 -1.40
C LYS A 198 -10.03 -2.97 -2.78
N TRP A 199 -9.60 -1.73 -2.98
CA TRP A 199 -9.90 -0.93 -4.16
C TRP A 199 -8.60 -0.57 -4.88
N GLU A 200 -8.45 -1.07 -6.10
CA GLU A 200 -7.21 -0.96 -6.85
C GLU A 200 -7.52 -0.67 -8.33
N ILE A 201 -6.77 0.26 -8.94
CA ILE A 201 -6.90 0.59 -10.36
C ILE A 201 -8.31 1.12 -10.68
N LEU A 202 -8.66 2.26 -10.06
CA LEU A 202 -9.93 2.98 -10.22
C LEU A 202 -9.66 4.44 -10.63
N PRO A 203 -8.97 4.68 -11.77
CA PRO A 203 -8.28 5.94 -12.06
C PRO A 203 -9.16 7.18 -12.10
N ILE A 204 -10.48 7.04 -12.34
CA ILE A 204 -11.42 8.17 -12.38
C ILE A 204 -12.42 8.19 -11.22
N LEU A 205 -12.31 7.25 -10.27
CA LEU A 205 -13.17 7.22 -9.10
C LEU A 205 -12.87 8.46 -8.25
N SER A 206 -13.84 9.37 -8.20
CA SER A 206 -13.70 10.66 -7.51
C SER A 206 -14.80 10.89 -6.48
N ASN A 207 -15.87 10.09 -6.51
CA ASN A 207 -17.02 10.25 -5.62
C ASN A 207 -17.44 8.92 -5.00
N VAL A 208 -17.46 8.89 -3.68
CA VAL A 208 -17.91 7.77 -2.87
C VAL A 208 -18.88 8.31 -1.83
N GLN A 209 -20.08 7.75 -1.81
CA GLN A 209 -21.15 8.19 -0.92
C GLN A 209 -21.42 7.14 0.15
N PHE A 210 -20.74 7.30 1.28
CA PHE A 210 -21.07 6.65 2.55
C PHE A 210 -21.77 7.66 3.45
N ASN A 211 -23.04 7.42 3.80
CA ASN A 211 -23.79 8.31 4.71
C ASN A 211 -23.80 7.79 6.15
N ALA A 212 -23.27 6.60 6.39
CA ALA A 212 -23.20 5.98 7.69
C ALA A 212 -21.75 5.78 8.14
N GLU A 213 -21.52 5.82 9.45
CA GLU A 213 -20.26 5.39 10.05
C GLU A 213 -20.11 3.88 9.88
N ILE A 214 -19.15 3.47 9.06
CA ILE A 214 -18.81 2.09 8.80
C ILE A 214 -18.02 1.54 9.98
N LYS A 215 -18.52 0.45 10.58
CA LYS A 215 -17.95 -0.21 11.76
C LYS A 215 -17.47 -1.61 11.41
N GLY A 216 -16.52 -2.11 12.22
CA GLY A 216 -16.04 -3.50 12.13
C GLY A 216 -15.16 -3.78 10.92
N ILE A 217 -14.61 -2.73 10.31
CA ILE A 217 -13.60 -2.86 9.26
C ILE A 217 -12.26 -3.25 9.87
N GLU A 218 -11.59 -4.22 9.25
CA GLU A 218 -10.29 -4.74 9.68
C GLU A 218 -9.18 -4.34 8.70
N SER A 219 -9.47 -4.14 7.41
CA SER A 219 -8.45 -3.79 6.42
C SER A 219 -8.96 -2.77 5.41
N ILE A 220 -8.09 -1.83 5.03
CA ILE A 220 -8.35 -0.83 4.00
C ILE A 220 -7.15 -0.78 3.05
N THR A 221 -7.40 -1.07 1.77
CA THR A 221 -6.46 -0.86 0.67
C THR A 221 -7.13 0.00 -0.40
N ILE A 222 -6.54 1.17 -0.70
CA ILE A 222 -7.03 2.09 -1.72
C ILE A 222 -5.85 2.55 -2.56
N SER A 223 -5.82 2.08 -3.81
CA SER A 223 -4.77 2.34 -4.77
C SER A 223 -5.29 2.86 -6.10
N ASP A 224 -4.54 3.78 -6.70
CA ASP A 224 -4.74 4.25 -8.07
C ASP A 224 -6.14 4.83 -8.31
N THR A 225 -6.58 5.70 -7.40
CA THR A 225 -7.88 6.39 -7.49
C THR A 225 -7.74 7.90 -7.72
N SER A 226 -8.85 8.54 -8.10
CA SER A 226 -8.97 10.01 -8.16
C SER A 226 -9.71 10.60 -6.95
N LEU A 227 -9.74 9.88 -5.82
CA LEU A 227 -10.38 10.37 -4.60
C LEU A 227 -9.62 11.57 -4.05
N THR A 228 -10.36 12.58 -3.58
CA THR A 228 -9.80 13.77 -2.91
C THR A 228 -9.79 13.64 -1.40
N GLY A 229 -10.69 12.83 -0.85
CA GLY A 229 -10.80 12.51 0.57
C GLY A 229 -11.40 11.13 0.76
N PHE A 230 -11.09 10.50 1.89
CA PHE A 230 -11.66 9.21 2.27
C PHE A 230 -11.87 9.18 3.78
N SER A 231 -13.12 9.01 4.20
CA SER A 231 -13.52 9.05 5.62
C SER A 231 -14.81 8.23 5.82
N GLY A 232 -15.30 8.17 7.07
CA GLY A 232 -16.52 7.45 7.42
C GLY A 232 -16.30 6.09 8.08
N PHE A 233 -15.08 5.78 8.50
CA PHE A 233 -14.73 4.51 9.13
C PHE A 233 -14.41 4.69 10.61
N VAL A 234 -14.92 3.77 11.42
CA VAL A 234 -14.63 3.69 12.85
C VAL A 234 -14.04 2.31 13.12
N ALA A 235 -12.74 2.28 13.40
CA ALA A 235 -12.00 1.05 13.69
C ALA A 235 -11.00 1.29 14.83
N SER A 236 -11.13 0.56 15.93
CA SER A 236 -10.14 0.60 17.01
C SER A 236 -8.84 -0.09 16.60
N ASP A 237 -8.96 -1.22 15.90
CA ASP A 237 -7.84 -2.00 15.39
C ASP A 237 -8.02 -2.22 13.88
N LEU A 238 -6.94 -2.07 13.12
CA LEU A 238 -6.83 -2.48 11.73
C LEU A 238 -5.70 -3.49 11.59
N LYS A 239 -5.81 -4.40 10.64
CA LYS A 239 -4.71 -5.24 10.16
C LYS A 239 -3.86 -4.44 9.19
N VAL A 240 -4.48 -3.91 8.14
CA VAL A 240 -3.83 -3.18 7.06
C VAL A 240 -4.51 -1.84 6.84
N LEU A 241 -3.71 -0.78 6.74
CA LEU A 241 -4.10 0.50 6.18
C LEU A 241 -3.08 0.87 5.11
N ASP A 242 -3.42 0.61 3.85
CA ASP A 242 -2.57 0.85 2.69
C ASP A 242 -3.25 1.83 1.73
N ILE A 243 -2.77 3.07 1.70
CA ILE A 243 -3.33 4.14 0.89
C ILE A 243 -2.22 4.66 -0.01
N ASN A 244 -2.24 4.27 -1.29
CA ASN A 244 -1.16 4.61 -2.20
C ASN A 244 -1.62 5.01 -3.61
N ASN A 245 -0.78 5.73 -4.36
CA ASN A 245 -1.07 6.14 -5.74
C ASN A 245 -2.38 6.96 -5.94
N ASN A 246 -2.87 7.66 -4.91
CA ASN A 246 -4.07 8.51 -5.02
C ASN A 246 -3.66 9.97 -5.20
N ARG A 247 -3.38 10.37 -6.45
CA ARG A 247 -2.79 11.68 -6.79
C ARG A 247 -3.51 12.90 -6.22
N PHE A 248 -4.82 12.81 -6.03
CA PHE A 248 -5.65 13.92 -5.56
C PHE A 248 -6.01 13.84 -4.07
N LEU A 249 -5.66 12.74 -3.39
CA LEU A 249 -6.02 12.51 -2.00
C LEU A 249 -5.11 13.35 -1.08
N ASP A 250 -5.68 14.33 -0.40
CA ASP A 250 -4.92 15.31 0.40
C ASP A 250 -5.00 15.08 1.91
N THR A 251 -5.90 14.21 2.38
CA THR A 251 -6.11 13.98 3.81
C THR A 251 -6.44 12.52 4.08
N ILE A 252 -5.74 11.94 5.06
CA ILE A 252 -6.08 10.69 5.72
C ILE A 252 -6.29 11.02 7.19
N ASP A 253 -7.51 10.86 7.67
CA ASP A 253 -7.88 11.03 9.07
C ASP A 253 -8.60 9.77 9.54
N CYS A 254 -8.00 9.05 10.49
CA CYS A 254 -8.58 7.83 11.02
C CYS A 254 -8.33 7.73 12.52
N ASN A 255 -9.39 7.42 13.25
CA ASN A 255 -9.34 7.17 14.68
C ASN A 255 -9.05 5.68 14.96
N VAL A 256 -7.81 5.26 14.74
CA VAL A 256 -7.32 3.90 14.97
C VAL A 256 -6.31 3.87 16.12
N GLU A 257 -6.38 2.85 16.98
CA GLU A 257 -5.45 2.64 18.08
C GLU A 257 -4.29 1.71 17.70
N LYS A 258 -4.55 0.69 16.86
CA LYS A 258 -3.52 -0.27 16.44
C LYS A 258 -3.63 -0.64 14.97
N VAL A 259 -2.47 -0.80 14.33
CA VAL A 259 -2.35 -1.41 12.99
C VAL A 259 -1.46 -2.66 13.09
N THR A 260 -2.04 -3.85 13.03
CA THR A 260 -1.36 -5.09 13.43
C THR A 260 -0.52 -5.74 12.33
N GLN A 261 -0.53 -5.23 11.10
CA GLN A 261 0.29 -5.76 10.00
C GLN A 261 1.04 -4.65 9.26
N LEU A 262 0.34 -3.72 8.61
CA LEU A 262 0.97 -2.71 7.74
C LEU A 262 0.20 -1.39 7.77
N LEU A 263 0.91 -0.30 8.03
CA LEU A 263 0.49 1.06 7.74
C LEU A 263 1.39 1.61 6.62
N HIS A 264 0.85 1.71 5.41
CA HIS A 264 1.56 2.17 4.23
C HIS A 264 0.85 3.37 3.60
N VAL A 265 1.59 4.46 3.41
CA VAL A 265 1.12 5.65 2.71
C VAL A 265 2.21 6.10 1.74
N SER A 266 1.92 6.13 0.45
CA SER A 266 2.89 6.54 -0.57
C SER A 266 2.23 7.07 -1.84
N ALA A 267 2.94 7.87 -2.63
CA ALA A 267 2.49 8.31 -3.96
C ALA A 267 1.07 8.94 -4.02
N ASN A 268 0.60 9.57 -2.94
CA ASN A 268 -0.65 10.32 -2.92
C ASN A 268 -0.40 11.79 -3.30
N SER A 269 -1.35 12.71 -3.00
CA SER A 269 -1.10 14.14 -3.20
C SER A 269 0.17 14.59 -2.48
N ASN A 270 0.95 15.48 -3.12
CA ASN A 270 2.17 16.04 -2.51
C ASN A 270 1.90 16.79 -1.19
N GLU A 271 0.66 17.25 -0.99
CA GLU A 271 0.21 17.97 0.20
C GLU A 271 -0.49 17.08 1.23
N ILE A 272 -0.40 15.74 1.07
CA ILE A 272 -1.17 14.82 1.91
C ILE A 272 -0.85 14.98 3.41
N LYS A 273 -1.92 15.08 4.20
CA LYS A 273 -1.90 15.16 5.66
C LYS A 273 -2.38 13.85 6.24
N VAL A 274 -1.51 13.18 7.00
CA VAL A 274 -1.83 11.92 7.69
C VAL A 274 -2.02 12.20 9.17
N GLN A 275 -3.25 12.00 9.66
CA GLN A 275 -3.67 12.24 11.03
C GLN A 275 -4.16 10.95 11.68
N LEU A 276 -3.32 10.37 12.54
CA LEU A 276 -3.63 9.17 13.33
C LEU A 276 -3.29 9.44 14.80
N PRO A 277 -3.94 10.42 15.45
CA PRO A 277 -3.52 10.95 16.75
C PRO A 277 -3.62 9.93 17.90
N ASN A 278 -4.43 8.88 17.72
CA ASN A 278 -4.68 7.85 18.72
C ASN A 278 -3.94 6.54 18.43
N LEU A 279 -3.16 6.46 17.34
CA LEU A 279 -2.40 5.27 16.99
C LEU A 279 -1.29 5.06 18.02
N LYS A 280 -1.38 3.95 18.78
CA LYS A 280 -0.42 3.56 19.82
C LYS A 280 0.56 2.50 19.33
N GLN A 281 0.12 1.60 18.47
CA GLN A 281 0.95 0.49 18.00
C GLN A 281 0.78 0.27 16.50
N VAL A 282 1.90 0.03 15.82
CA VAL A 282 1.92 -0.43 14.44
C VAL A 282 2.89 -1.59 14.31
N GLU A 283 2.60 -2.58 13.47
CA GLU A 283 3.54 -3.65 13.19
C GLU A 283 4.62 -3.18 12.21
N GLU A 284 4.27 -2.77 10.99
CA GLU A 284 5.20 -2.17 10.01
C GLU A 284 4.68 -0.78 9.59
N LEU A 285 5.55 0.23 9.60
CA LEU A 285 5.22 1.60 9.20
C LEU A 285 6.05 2.02 7.99
N SER A 286 5.39 2.37 6.88
CA SER A 286 6.05 2.84 5.65
C SER A 286 5.37 4.09 5.13
N ILE A 287 5.97 5.26 5.37
CA ILE A 287 5.44 6.56 4.99
C ILE A 287 6.37 7.22 3.97
N HIS A 288 5.80 7.52 2.81
CA HIS A 288 6.49 8.16 1.69
C HIS A 288 5.65 9.28 1.09
N ASN A 289 6.32 10.33 0.60
CA ASN A 289 5.66 11.45 -0.09
C ASN A 289 4.56 12.14 0.74
N VAL A 290 4.77 12.30 2.05
CA VAL A 290 3.80 12.95 2.95
C VAL A 290 4.23 14.39 3.31
N ALA A 291 3.27 15.31 3.38
CA ALA A 291 3.54 16.70 3.78
C ALA A 291 3.43 16.93 5.29
N THR A 292 2.43 16.32 5.94
CA THR A 292 2.23 16.41 7.39
C THR A 292 1.90 15.04 7.98
N LEU A 293 2.52 14.70 9.10
CA LEU A 293 2.34 13.43 9.79
C LEU A 293 2.08 13.66 11.28
N ASN A 294 0.93 13.18 11.78
CA ASN A 294 0.61 13.17 13.20
C ASN A 294 0.42 11.73 13.69
N LEU A 295 1.43 11.22 14.39
CA LEU A 295 1.42 9.94 15.09
C LEU A 295 1.81 10.15 16.57
N GLY A 296 1.35 11.25 17.18
CA GLY A 296 1.85 11.71 18.50
C GLY A 296 1.63 10.74 19.67
N SER A 297 0.73 9.76 19.51
CA SER A 297 0.49 8.71 20.51
C SER A 297 1.22 7.40 20.23
N LEU A 298 2.02 7.31 19.17
CA LEU A 298 2.69 6.06 18.79
C LEU A 298 3.73 5.67 19.85
N GLU A 299 3.58 4.48 20.41
CA GLU A 299 4.39 3.93 21.50
C GLU A 299 5.32 2.80 21.02
N ARG A 300 4.90 2.01 20.03
CA ARG A 300 5.62 0.81 19.57
C ARG A 300 5.48 0.58 18.07
N VAL A 301 6.61 0.27 17.41
CA VAL A 301 6.67 -0.33 16.08
C VAL A 301 7.18 -1.77 16.20
N GLY A 302 6.40 -2.76 15.78
CA GLY A 302 6.73 -4.19 15.92
C GLY A 302 7.89 -4.66 15.04
N LYS A 303 7.97 -4.13 13.82
CA LYS A 303 8.98 -4.37 12.80
C LYS A 303 9.65 -3.05 12.43
N SER A 304 9.76 -2.73 11.15
CA SER A 304 10.51 -1.56 10.68
C SER A 304 9.62 -0.32 10.57
N MET A 305 10.31 0.81 10.62
CA MET A 305 9.74 2.14 10.49
C MET A 305 10.50 2.90 9.43
N SER A 306 9.85 3.18 8.30
CA SER A 306 10.43 3.92 7.17
C SER A 306 9.68 5.23 6.97
N LEU A 307 10.38 6.34 7.10
CA LEU A 307 9.90 7.69 6.81
C LEU A 307 10.82 8.30 5.75
N SER A 308 10.41 8.24 4.48
CA SER A 308 11.31 8.71 3.41
C SER A 308 10.66 9.47 2.28
N SER A 309 11.50 10.18 1.51
CA SER A 309 11.08 10.93 0.31
C SER A 309 9.88 11.85 0.55
N SER A 310 9.77 12.41 1.76
CA SER A 310 8.62 13.21 2.19
C SER A 310 8.98 14.69 2.34
N LEU A 311 7.96 15.56 2.31
CA LEU A 311 8.09 17.01 2.49
C LEU A 311 7.84 17.44 3.94
N LEU A 312 8.01 16.51 4.88
CA LEU A 312 7.83 16.73 6.31
C LEU A 312 8.78 17.82 6.81
N HIS A 313 8.24 18.81 7.53
CA HIS A 313 9.05 19.80 8.26
C HIS A 313 9.51 19.26 9.61
N SER A 314 8.68 18.42 10.24
CA SER A 314 8.98 17.84 11.55
C SER A 314 8.48 16.40 11.70
N ILE A 315 9.24 15.59 12.41
CA ILE A 315 8.82 14.27 12.91
C ILE A 315 8.91 14.31 14.43
N LYS A 316 7.78 14.18 15.13
CA LYS A 316 7.71 14.22 16.59
C LYS A 316 6.96 13.01 17.11
N LEU A 317 7.68 12.10 17.75
CA LEU A 317 7.15 10.85 18.29
C LEU A 317 7.49 10.76 19.79
N PRO A 318 6.84 11.59 20.62
CA PRO A 318 7.25 11.78 22.01
C PRO A 318 7.08 10.53 22.88
N LYS A 319 6.18 9.61 22.52
CA LYS A 319 5.88 8.40 23.29
C LYS A 319 6.50 7.12 22.72
N LEU A 320 7.16 7.20 21.56
CA LEU A 320 7.68 6.02 20.87
C LEU A 320 8.87 5.48 21.65
N LYS A 321 8.76 4.25 22.13
CA LYS A 321 9.76 3.61 23.02
C LYS A 321 10.58 2.53 22.34
N TYR A 322 10.02 1.89 21.32
CA TYR A 322 10.60 0.68 20.74
C TYR A 322 10.30 0.53 19.25
N ILE A 323 11.30 0.08 18.50
CA ILE A 323 11.21 -0.37 17.11
C ILE A 323 11.86 -1.76 17.00
N GLY A 324 11.11 -2.77 16.58
CA GLY A 324 11.63 -4.15 16.49
C GLY A 324 12.47 -4.43 15.23
N GLY A 325 12.40 -3.55 14.24
CA GLY A 325 13.17 -3.61 13.00
C GLY A 325 14.06 -2.38 12.82
N THR A 326 14.23 -1.97 11.57
CA THR A 326 15.08 -0.83 11.22
C THR A 326 14.29 0.48 11.28
N LEU A 327 14.87 1.51 11.87
CA LEU A 327 14.41 2.90 11.71
C LEU A 327 15.15 3.54 10.54
N ASN A 328 14.41 3.85 9.47
CA ASN A 328 14.91 4.57 8.31
C ASN A 328 14.26 5.95 8.20
N ILE A 329 15.06 7.00 8.34
CA ILE A 329 14.66 8.40 8.09
C ILE A 329 15.52 8.90 6.94
N SER A 330 14.98 8.94 5.72
CA SER A 330 15.79 9.26 4.55
C SER A 330 15.15 10.15 3.51
N LYS A 331 15.95 10.95 2.82
CA LYS A 331 15.50 11.78 1.68
C LYS A 331 14.35 12.75 2.03
N ASN A 332 14.24 13.19 3.28
CA ASN A 332 13.26 14.21 3.68
C ASN A 332 13.91 15.59 3.57
N SER A 333 13.82 16.20 2.39
CA SER A 333 14.59 17.40 2.04
C SER A 333 14.19 18.67 2.82
N LYS A 334 13.01 18.67 3.45
CA LYS A 334 12.46 19.78 4.24
C LYS A 334 12.47 19.53 5.76
N LEU A 335 13.02 18.39 6.20
CA LEU A 335 12.96 17.97 7.59
C LEU A 335 13.99 18.72 8.44
N GLU A 336 13.51 19.58 9.33
CA GLU A 336 14.33 20.40 10.24
C GLU A 336 14.29 19.89 11.67
N VAL A 337 13.12 19.40 12.11
CA VAL A 337 12.89 19.01 13.50
C VAL A 337 12.60 17.53 13.60
N VAL A 338 13.39 16.82 14.40
CA VAL A 338 13.20 15.40 14.70
C VAL A 338 13.24 15.23 16.21
N GLU A 339 12.28 14.52 16.79
CA GLU A 339 12.16 14.33 18.23
C GLU A 339 11.72 12.88 18.57
N PHE A 340 12.63 12.10 19.16
CA PHE A 340 12.38 10.75 19.71
C PHE A 340 12.84 10.67 21.17
N PRO A 341 12.23 11.43 22.10
CA PRO A 341 12.73 11.57 23.47
C PRO A 341 12.66 10.28 24.29
N GLU A 342 11.69 9.41 24.06
CA GLU A 342 11.48 8.17 24.83
C GLU A 342 11.99 6.90 24.12
N LEU A 343 12.52 7.00 22.90
CA LEU A 343 12.98 5.82 22.15
C LEU A 343 14.19 5.21 22.84
N ASP A 344 14.02 4.00 23.37
CA ASP A 344 15.02 3.28 24.17
C ASP A 344 15.78 2.26 23.31
N GLU A 345 15.08 1.57 22.41
CA GLU A 345 15.63 0.43 21.69
C GLU A 345 15.15 0.38 20.23
N ILE A 346 16.12 0.13 19.34
CA ILE A 346 15.92 -0.26 17.95
C ILE A 346 16.58 -1.64 17.79
N GLU A 347 15.81 -2.71 17.59
CA GLU A 347 16.37 -4.06 17.45
C GLU A 347 17.06 -4.28 16.09
N GLY A 348 16.65 -3.54 15.04
CA GLY A 348 17.31 -3.51 13.75
C GLY A 348 18.33 -2.37 13.62
N GLY A 349 18.50 -1.84 12.40
CA GLY A 349 19.42 -0.74 12.13
C GLY A 349 18.82 0.64 12.39
N LEU A 350 19.70 1.64 12.51
CA LEU A 350 19.32 3.06 12.50
C LEU A 350 19.95 3.72 11.28
N MET A 351 19.11 4.22 10.37
CA MET A 351 19.53 4.88 9.13
C MET A 351 18.98 6.31 9.10
N VAL A 352 19.88 7.30 9.07
CA VAL A 352 19.53 8.72 8.87
C VAL A 352 20.31 9.22 7.64
N ILE A 353 19.65 9.24 6.48
CA ILE A 353 20.33 9.36 5.19
C ILE A 353 19.74 10.49 4.35
N ASN A 354 20.57 11.42 3.90
CA ASN A 354 20.21 12.47 2.94
C ASN A 354 19.02 13.33 3.38
N ASN A 355 19.00 13.76 4.64
CA ASN A 355 18.07 14.77 5.13
C ASN A 355 18.78 16.13 5.16
N ASN A 356 18.59 16.94 4.12
CA ASN A 356 19.47 18.08 3.79
C ASN A 356 19.53 19.18 4.87
N LEU A 357 18.50 19.33 5.69
CA LEU A 357 18.42 20.36 6.73
C LEU A 357 18.76 19.84 8.13
N ILE A 358 18.95 18.53 8.29
CA ILE A 358 19.45 17.95 9.53
C ILE A 358 20.97 18.12 9.55
N GLU A 359 21.46 19.09 10.33
CA GLU A 359 22.90 19.27 10.56
C GLU A 359 23.35 18.59 11.87
N ARG A 360 22.44 18.35 12.82
CA ARG A 360 22.77 17.75 14.12
C ARG A 360 21.89 16.55 14.42
N VAL A 361 22.51 15.43 14.78
CA VAL A 361 21.82 14.22 15.20
C VAL A 361 22.00 14.07 16.71
N ASN A 362 21.05 14.63 17.46
CA ASN A 362 21.00 14.60 18.93
C ASN A 362 19.59 14.30 19.47
N PHE A 363 18.69 13.86 18.58
CA PHE A 363 17.26 13.69 18.85
C PHE A 363 16.86 12.32 19.42
N PHE A 364 17.86 11.52 19.84
CA PHE A 364 17.70 10.22 20.50
C PHE A 364 18.30 10.24 21.93
N PRO A 365 17.80 11.07 22.85
CA PRO A 365 18.42 11.21 24.17
C PRO A 365 18.31 9.95 25.03
N SER A 366 17.30 9.10 24.83
CA SER A 366 17.07 7.89 25.63
C SER A 366 17.56 6.59 25.00
N LEU A 367 18.04 6.63 23.75
CA LEU A 367 18.38 5.43 22.98
C LEU A 367 19.59 4.73 23.58
N LYS A 368 19.42 3.46 23.95
CA LYS A 368 20.45 2.61 24.57
C LYS A 368 20.97 1.54 23.64
N ILE A 369 20.14 1.01 22.74
CA ILE A 369 20.46 -0.17 21.93
C ILE A 369 20.11 0.06 20.46
N ILE A 370 21.08 -0.27 19.59
CA ILE A 370 20.88 -0.49 18.16
C ILE A 370 21.31 -1.93 17.87
N GLY A 371 20.36 -2.81 17.55
CA GLY A 371 20.62 -4.23 17.33
C GLY A 371 21.18 -4.57 15.94
N GLY A 372 21.19 -3.59 15.02
CA GLY A 372 21.80 -3.67 13.70
C GLY A 372 22.90 -2.62 13.48
N ALA A 373 23.05 -2.18 12.23
CA ALA A 373 24.02 -1.15 11.87
C ALA A 373 23.49 0.28 12.15
N LEU A 374 24.40 1.17 12.51
CA LEU A 374 24.18 2.61 12.54
C LEU A 374 24.73 3.20 11.24
N GLU A 375 23.89 3.87 10.46
CA GLU A 375 24.28 4.53 9.22
C GLU A 375 23.77 5.97 9.19
N ILE A 376 24.70 6.92 9.10
CA ILE A 376 24.40 8.34 9.03
C ILE A 376 25.05 8.92 7.78
N VAL A 377 24.26 9.53 6.89
CA VAL A 377 24.76 10.15 5.67
C VAL A 377 24.10 11.52 5.49
N GLY A 378 24.90 12.57 5.34
CA GLY A 378 24.37 13.92 5.11
C GLY A 378 25.34 15.03 5.51
N LYS A 379 24.86 16.26 5.60
CA LYS A 379 25.66 17.44 5.98
C LYS A 379 25.75 17.59 7.50
N ILE A 380 26.14 16.51 8.19
CA ILE A 380 26.12 16.45 9.65
C ILE A 380 27.32 17.19 10.24
N THR A 381 27.10 18.15 11.13
CA THR A 381 28.14 18.85 11.90
C THR A 381 28.34 18.24 13.29
N GLU A 382 27.31 17.62 13.87
CA GLU A 382 27.34 17.01 15.19
C GLU A 382 26.54 15.71 15.24
N LEU A 383 27.11 14.66 15.85
CA LEU A 383 26.48 13.36 16.06
C LEU A 383 26.71 12.92 17.51
N THR A 384 25.64 12.87 18.30
CA THR A 384 25.73 12.60 19.75
C THR A 384 24.67 11.60 20.19
N PHE A 385 25.09 10.52 20.85
CA PHE A 385 24.21 9.54 21.48
C PHE A 385 24.55 9.37 22.96
N LYS A 386 23.90 10.16 23.82
CA LYS A 386 24.29 10.31 25.24
C LYS A 386 24.18 9.03 26.07
N ASN A 387 23.24 8.14 25.73
CA ASN A 387 22.89 6.97 26.52
C ASN A 387 23.09 5.66 25.76
N LEU A 388 23.70 5.71 24.58
CA LEU A 388 23.90 4.53 23.74
C LEU A 388 24.93 3.61 24.40
N LYS A 389 24.58 2.34 24.54
CA LYS A 389 25.39 1.32 25.21
C LYS A 389 25.85 0.22 24.27
N LEU A 390 25.09 -0.03 23.21
CA LEU A 390 25.33 -1.15 22.31
C LEU A 390 24.92 -0.83 20.88
N VAL A 391 25.83 -1.10 19.95
CA VAL A 391 25.57 -1.25 18.52
C VAL A 391 26.10 -2.62 18.10
N LYS A 392 25.22 -3.55 17.71
CA LYS A 392 25.65 -4.91 17.32
C LYS A 392 26.18 -5.00 15.89
N GLY A 393 25.85 -4.02 15.05
CA GLY A 393 26.33 -3.93 13.67
C GLY A 393 27.50 -2.96 13.50
N SER A 394 27.74 -2.54 12.26
CA SER A 394 28.74 -1.51 11.96
C SER A 394 28.20 -0.11 12.25
N ALA A 395 29.10 0.83 12.56
CA ALA A 395 28.77 2.25 12.64
C ALA A 395 29.44 2.98 11.48
N ILE A 396 28.64 3.50 10.56
CA ILE A 396 29.10 4.13 9.32
C ILE A 396 28.58 5.56 9.28
N VAL A 397 29.48 6.53 9.14
CA VAL A 397 29.16 7.94 9.00
C VAL A 397 29.80 8.50 7.74
N THR A 398 29.00 9.10 6.88
CA THR A 398 29.48 9.84 5.71
C THR A 398 28.96 11.26 5.81
N SER A 399 29.80 12.17 6.30
CA SER A 399 29.44 13.57 6.43
C SER A 399 30.00 14.41 5.28
N THR A 400 29.14 15.21 4.65
CA THR A 400 29.55 16.22 3.67
C THR A 400 29.83 17.59 4.30
N SER A 401 29.79 17.69 5.64
CA SER A 401 30.14 18.92 6.34
C SER A 401 31.65 19.01 6.59
N PRO A 402 32.31 20.14 6.25
CA PRO A 402 33.73 20.34 6.57
C PRO A 402 33.99 20.51 8.08
N GLN A 403 32.94 20.66 8.89
CA GLN A 403 33.06 20.80 10.35
C GLN A 403 33.04 19.45 11.08
N PHE A 404 32.74 18.34 10.37
CA PHE A 404 32.65 17.03 10.99
C PHE A 404 34.03 16.39 11.11
N ASP A 405 34.47 16.19 12.34
CA ASP A 405 35.77 15.57 12.66
C ASP A 405 35.61 14.07 12.87
N CYS A 406 36.02 13.29 11.86
CA CYS A 406 35.99 11.83 11.90
C CYS A 406 36.92 11.24 12.96
N GLN A 407 38.08 11.86 13.23
CA GLN A 407 39.02 11.35 14.23
C GLN A 407 38.47 11.55 15.64
N LYS A 408 37.83 12.70 15.89
CA LYS A 408 37.13 12.97 17.15
C LYS A 408 35.94 12.02 17.34
N TRP A 409 35.15 11.80 16.30
CA TRP A 409 33.99 10.91 16.40
C TRP A 409 34.40 9.46 16.63
N THR A 410 35.37 8.94 15.87
CA THR A 410 35.82 7.53 16.03
C THR A 410 36.47 7.25 17.38
N LYS A 411 37.11 8.25 18.01
CA LYS A 411 37.66 8.16 19.38
C LYS A 411 36.65 8.47 20.49
N SER A 412 35.39 8.77 20.13
CA SER A 412 34.33 8.99 21.10
C SER A 412 33.85 7.68 21.73
N GLU A 413 32.80 7.75 22.55
CA GLU A 413 32.14 6.59 23.15
C GLU A 413 31.66 5.56 22.09
N ILE A 414 31.55 5.95 20.81
CA ILE A 414 31.18 5.02 19.73
C ILE A 414 32.13 3.81 19.63
N GLY A 415 33.44 4.00 19.87
CA GLY A 415 34.44 2.93 19.88
C GLY A 415 34.17 1.87 20.95
N LEU A 416 33.53 2.28 22.05
CA LEU A 416 33.26 1.43 23.20
C LEU A 416 31.92 0.71 23.12
N VAL A 417 30.99 1.15 22.26
CA VAL A 417 29.62 0.60 22.19
C VAL A 417 29.40 -0.31 20.98
N VAL A 418 30.21 -0.18 19.93
CA VAL A 418 30.13 -1.06 18.74
C VAL A 418 30.76 -2.42 19.08
N ARG A 419 30.08 -3.51 18.69
CA ARG A 419 30.48 -4.90 18.97
C ARG A 419 30.41 -5.75 17.71
N GLY A 420 31.55 -6.31 17.28
CA GLY A 420 31.61 -7.23 16.14
C GLY A 420 31.44 -6.57 14.76
N GLY A 421 31.55 -5.25 14.67
CA GLY A 421 31.37 -4.46 13.45
C GLY A 421 32.57 -3.59 13.08
N LYS A 422 32.47 -2.88 11.94
CA LYS A 422 33.41 -1.82 11.57
C LYS A 422 32.88 -0.45 12.02
N ILE A 423 33.79 0.42 12.41
CA ILE A 423 33.54 1.85 12.57
C ILE A 423 34.20 2.53 11.38
N GLU A 424 33.40 3.19 10.55
CA GLU A 424 33.84 3.84 9.32
C GLU A 424 33.31 5.27 9.30
N CYS A 425 34.20 6.23 9.09
CA CYS A 425 33.85 7.64 8.95
C CYS A 425 34.51 8.23 7.72
N THR A 426 33.72 8.90 6.89
CA THR A 426 34.21 9.70 5.75
C THR A 426 33.73 11.15 5.93
N ASN A 427 34.64 12.11 5.88
CA ASN A 427 34.31 13.55 5.96
C ASN A 427 34.28 14.22 4.57
N ALA A 428 33.98 15.53 4.55
CA ALA A 428 33.85 16.31 3.32
C ALA A 428 35.15 16.43 2.49
N ASN A 429 36.30 16.17 3.11
CA ASN A 429 37.62 16.21 2.45
C ASN A 429 38.02 14.83 1.90
N ASN A 430 37.10 13.86 1.89
CA ASN A 430 37.36 12.45 1.57
C ASN A 430 38.38 11.78 2.51
N GLU A 431 38.64 12.35 3.68
CA GLU A 431 39.40 11.64 4.71
C GLU A 431 38.54 10.50 5.22
N LYS A 432 39.11 9.28 5.17
CA LYS A 432 38.46 8.06 5.61
C LYS A 432 39.18 7.50 6.82
N VAL A 433 38.45 7.38 7.93
CA VAL A 433 38.91 6.72 9.15
C VAL A 433 38.16 5.41 9.31
N THR A 434 38.88 4.31 9.38
CA THR A 434 38.29 2.98 9.60
C THR A 434 38.95 2.29 10.79
N SER A 435 38.15 1.68 11.65
CA SER A 435 38.60 0.77 12.69
C SER A 435 37.67 -0.45 12.79
N ARG A 436 38.20 -1.58 13.27
CA ARG A 436 37.41 -2.79 13.51
C ARG A 436 37.26 -3.00 15.01
N THR A 437 36.07 -3.43 15.43
CA THR A 437 35.80 -3.80 16.82
C THR A 437 35.72 -5.31 16.96
N LYS A 438 36.29 -5.85 18.02
CA LYS A 438 36.13 -7.27 18.33
C LYS A 438 34.75 -7.53 18.95
N GLU A 439 34.31 -8.78 18.92
CA GLU A 439 33.04 -9.21 19.53
C GLU A 439 32.99 -8.96 21.05
N ASP A 440 34.15 -8.90 21.71
CA ASP A 440 34.31 -8.64 23.15
C ASP A 440 34.36 -7.15 23.52
N GLY A 441 34.35 -6.25 22.54
CA GLY A 441 34.41 -4.81 22.75
C GLY A 441 35.79 -4.20 22.94
N SER A 442 36.87 -4.97 22.75
CA SER A 442 38.22 -4.43 22.66
C SER A 442 38.53 -3.90 21.25
N GLU A 443 39.32 -2.82 21.16
CA GLU A 443 39.81 -2.29 19.90
C GLU A 443 40.65 -3.35 19.18
N ALA A 444 40.32 -3.67 17.92
CA ALA A 444 41.25 -4.37 17.04
C ALA A 444 42.16 -3.32 16.43
N SER A 445 43.42 -3.31 16.85
CA SER A 445 44.47 -2.44 16.34
C SER A 445 44.67 -2.66 14.84
N ASP A 446 44.16 -1.73 14.03
CA ASP A 446 44.63 -1.37 12.68
C ASP A 446 43.84 -0.12 12.22
N VAL A 447 44.22 1.06 12.72
CA VAL A 447 43.77 2.34 12.14
C VAL A 447 44.56 2.56 10.87
N LYS A 448 43.93 2.36 9.71
CA LYS A 448 44.51 2.74 8.42
C LYS A 448 43.96 4.11 8.03
N ASN A 449 44.82 5.12 7.99
CA ASN A 449 44.54 6.40 7.35
C ASN A 449 45.01 6.27 5.88
N GLU A 450 44.09 6.30 4.93
CA GLU A 450 44.42 6.42 3.52
C GLU A 450 44.16 7.88 3.11
N GLU A 451 45.25 8.65 2.99
CA GLU A 451 45.23 9.98 2.35
C GLU A 451 45.49 9.77 0.85
N GLU A 452 44.51 10.02 -0.02
CA GLU A 452 44.74 10.08 -1.46
C GLU A 452 45.42 11.41 -1.82
N GLY A 453 46.74 11.35 -2.06
CA GLY A 453 47.54 12.45 -2.56
C GLY A 453 47.19 12.79 -4.01
N VAL A 454 46.76 14.03 -4.25
CA VAL A 454 46.62 14.61 -5.60
C VAL A 454 48.00 14.86 -6.19
N GLU A 455 48.50 13.94 -7.03
CA GLU A 455 49.67 14.20 -7.87
C GLU A 455 49.28 15.04 -9.09
N LYS A 456 49.82 16.27 -9.13
CA LYS A 456 49.80 17.14 -10.30
C LYS A 456 50.65 16.52 -11.42
N GLY A 457 50.03 16.27 -12.56
CA GLY A 457 50.71 15.90 -13.79
C GLY A 457 51.77 16.93 -14.20
N LYS A 458 52.97 16.44 -14.50
CA LYS A 458 53.96 17.14 -15.32
C LYS A 458 54.00 16.46 -16.68
N GLU A 459 53.69 17.22 -17.71
CA GLU A 459 54.03 16.94 -19.10
C GLU A 459 55.56 16.86 -19.25
N VAL A 460 56.07 15.80 -19.88
CA VAL A 460 57.28 15.86 -20.71
C VAL A 460 57.11 14.96 -21.94
N GLU A 461 57.35 15.62 -23.06
CA GLU A 461 57.51 15.29 -24.47
C GLU A 461 57.87 13.86 -24.92
N GLN A 462 57.35 13.56 -26.11
CA GLN A 462 57.68 12.43 -26.99
C GLN A 462 59.11 12.51 -27.51
N GLU A 463 59.78 11.36 -27.61
CA GLU A 463 60.60 11.02 -28.79
C GLU A 463 60.68 9.49 -28.94
N GLY A 464 60.46 8.99 -30.15
CA GLY A 464 60.29 7.57 -30.46
C GLY A 464 61.57 6.86 -30.90
N ASN A 465 61.54 5.52 -30.87
CA ASN A 465 61.95 4.68 -32.00
C ASN A 465 61.73 3.17 -31.71
N ASP A 466 60.88 2.58 -32.55
CA ASP A 466 61.10 1.41 -33.40
C ASP A 466 61.66 0.05 -32.87
N LYS A 467 61.06 -1.01 -33.45
CA LYS A 467 61.48 -2.43 -33.61
C LYS A 467 61.23 -3.46 -32.48
N GLY A 468 60.17 -4.24 -32.69
CA GLY A 468 60.32 -5.54 -33.36
C GLY A 468 60.33 -6.84 -32.52
N LYS A 469 59.50 -7.78 -33.02
CA LYS A 469 59.58 -9.26 -32.97
C LYS A 469 58.84 -10.04 -31.87
N GLU A 470 57.83 -10.74 -32.38
CA GLU A 470 57.32 -12.07 -32.02
C GLU A 470 58.33 -13.00 -31.30
N LYS A 471 57.86 -13.74 -30.29
CA LYS A 471 57.60 -15.19 -30.43
C LYS A 471 56.89 -15.81 -29.22
N SER A 472 56.06 -16.78 -29.57
CA SER A 472 55.36 -17.76 -28.75
C SER A 472 56.30 -18.68 -27.97
N SER A 473 55.81 -19.27 -26.87
CA SER A 473 55.66 -20.73 -26.72
C SER A 473 55.09 -21.11 -25.35
N GLN A 474 54.15 -22.05 -25.40
CA GLN A 474 53.67 -22.89 -24.31
C GLN A 474 54.81 -23.75 -23.73
N VAL A 475 54.66 -24.31 -22.52
CA VAL A 475 54.68 -25.78 -22.27
C VAL A 475 54.28 -26.06 -20.82
N GLU A 476 53.57 -27.18 -20.69
CA GLU A 476 52.87 -27.80 -19.56
C GLU A 476 53.72 -28.41 -18.43
N ASN A 477 53.01 -28.64 -17.31
CA ASN A 477 53.01 -29.80 -16.41
C ASN A 477 54.31 -30.30 -15.76
N ARG A 478 54.27 -30.44 -14.42
CA ARG A 478 54.42 -31.75 -13.76
C ARG A 478 53.99 -31.76 -12.29
N SER A 479 53.32 -32.86 -11.99
CA SER A 479 52.77 -33.33 -10.72
C SER A 479 53.85 -33.79 -9.71
N GLY A 480 53.47 -33.85 -8.43
CA GLY A 480 54.24 -34.57 -7.41
C GLY A 480 53.51 -34.58 -6.07
N GLY A 481 52.77 -35.66 -5.79
CA GLY A 481 52.17 -35.91 -4.49
C GLY A 481 53.15 -36.57 -3.51
N ASN A 482 52.89 -36.42 -2.21
CA ASN A 482 53.24 -37.43 -1.21
C ASN A 482 52.38 -37.23 0.05
N GLY A 483 51.75 -38.31 0.52
CA GLY A 483 50.96 -38.33 1.76
C GLY A 483 51.73 -38.98 2.91
N SER A 484 51.27 -38.75 4.15
CA SER A 484 51.40 -39.74 5.22
C SER A 484 50.45 -39.51 6.41
N ARG A 485 49.52 -40.46 6.55
CA ARG A 485 48.86 -41.13 7.68
C ARG A 485 48.90 -40.61 9.14
N ASN A 486 47.69 -40.74 9.72
CA ASN A 486 47.28 -41.34 11.02
C ASN A 486 47.39 -40.52 12.33
N LYS A 487 46.24 -40.26 12.97
CA LYS A 487 45.67 -41.12 14.03
C LYS A 487 44.26 -40.68 14.46
N THR A 488 43.42 -41.69 14.67
CA THR A 488 42.05 -41.67 15.21
C THR A 488 42.05 -41.57 16.75
N SER A 489 41.06 -40.87 17.32
CA SER A 489 40.35 -41.33 18.53
C SER A 489 38.97 -40.69 18.64
N THR A 490 38.05 -41.49 19.15
CA THR A 490 36.58 -41.43 19.19
C THR A 490 36.00 -40.72 20.40
N SER A 491 34.86 -40.01 20.25
CA SER A 491 33.58 -40.22 20.99
C SER A 491 32.58 -39.09 20.66
N ARG A 492 31.46 -39.44 19.99
CA ARG A 492 30.06 -39.51 20.47
C ARG A 492 29.38 -38.18 20.89
N ASN A 493 28.42 -37.78 20.03
CA ASN A 493 27.11 -37.14 20.23
C ASN A 493 26.99 -35.89 21.13
N ASP A 494 26.53 -34.76 20.57
CA ASP A 494 25.08 -34.49 20.54
C ASP A 494 24.68 -33.37 19.56
N LYS A 495 23.49 -33.53 19.01
CA LYS A 495 22.80 -32.64 18.06
C LYS A 495 22.33 -31.37 18.75
N PHE A 496 22.60 -30.20 18.15
CA PHE A 496 21.60 -29.15 17.98
C PHE A 496 21.87 -28.41 16.67
N THR A 497 20.95 -28.57 15.73
CA THR A 497 20.99 -28.00 14.38
C THR A 497 20.78 -26.49 14.43
N LYS A 498 21.81 -25.74 14.02
CA LYS A 498 21.70 -24.34 13.58
C LYS A 498 21.03 -24.33 12.20
N SER A 499 19.89 -23.64 12.06
CA SER A 499 19.39 -23.20 10.77
C SER A 499 20.13 -21.94 10.34
N SER A 500 20.77 -22.04 9.18
CA SER A 500 21.55 -21.04 8.48
C SER A 500 20.72 -19.82 8.03
N SER A 501 21.14 -18.62 8.42
CA SER A 501 20.83 -17.40 7.68
C SER A 501 21.93 -17.18 6.64
N SER A 502 21.59 -17.36 5.37
CA SER A 502 22.44 -17.15 4.22
C SER A 502 22.86 -15.68 4.12
N SER A 503 24.16 -15.44 4.15
CA SER A 503 24.80 -14.21 3.68
C SER A 503 24.57 -14.07 2.18
N HIS A 504 23.93 -12.99 1.75
CA HIS A 504 23.98 -12.57 0.35
C HIS A 504 24.85 -11.33 0.24
N ASN A 505 25.95 -11.53 -0.48
CA ASN A 505 26.93 -10.55 -0.90
C ASN A 505 26.36 -9.83 -2.13
N TRP A 506 26.23 -8.51 -2.09
CA TRP A 506 25.85 -7.71 -3.25
C TRP A 506 26.75 -6.48 -3.34
N ASP A 507 27.88 -6.67 -4.02
CA ASP A 507 28.59 -5.60 -4.70
C ASP A 507 28.24 -5.64 -6.19
N THR A 508 28.15 -4.44 -6.78
CA THR A 508 27.93 -4.09 -8.20
C THR A 508 26.49 -4.13 -8.71
N PHE A 509 25.84 -2.96 -8.76
CA PHE A 509 25.20 -2.41 -9.98
C PHE A 509 24.88 -0.93 -9.73
N TYR A 510 25.75 -0.05 -10.23
CA TYR A 510 25.46 1.37 -10.43
C TYR A 510 24.53 1.52 -11.64
N SER A 511 23.28 1.93 -11.43
CA SER A 511 22.36 2.30 -12.51
C SER A 511 22.37 3.81 -12.73
N LEU A 512 23.05 4.25 -13.79
CA LEU A 512 22.79 5.53 -14.45
C LEU A 512 21.48 5.39 -15.23
N TYR A 513 20.40 5.96 -14.72
CA TYR A 513 19.21 6.26 -15.53
C TYR A 513 19.13 7.78 -15.73
N ALA A 514 19.56 8.19 -16.91
CA ALA A 514 19.29 9.52 -17.45
C ALA A 514 17.81 9.59 -17.84
N PHE A 515 17.01 10.37 -17.10
CA PHE A 515 15.71 10.82 -17.58
C PHE A 515 15.93 12.06 -18.46
N PHE A 516 15.76 11.89 -19.77
CA PHE A 516 15.61 13.00 -20.70
C PHE A 516 14.33 13.77 -20.34
N SER A 517 14.52 14.96 -19.79
CA SER A 517 13.51 16.01 -19.78
C SER A 517 13.59 16.76 -21.10
N ILE A 518 12.60 16.66 -21.96
CA ILE A 518 12.41 17.62 -23.06
C ILE A 518 11.14 18.40 -22.75
N ALA A 519 11.35 19.63 -22.30
CA ALA A 519 10.34 20.66 -22.27
C ALA A 519 10.80 21.84 -23.14
N ALA A 520 9.85 22.34 -23.92
CA ALA A 520 9.83 23.56 -24.73
C ALA A 520 10.63 23.56 -26.06
N ILE A 521 9.89 23.69 -27.17
CA ILE A 521 9.80 24.94 -27.94
C ILE A 521 8.50 24.91 -28.75
N ASN A 522 7.70 25.96 -28.57
CA ASN A 522 6.57 26.35 -29.39
C ASN A 522 7.10 27.25 -30.52
N ILE A 523 6.61 27.10 -31.76
CA ILE A 523 6.17 28.15 -32.70
C ILE A 523 6.27 27.70 -34.17
N ALA A 524 5.14 27.92 -34.88
CA ALA A 524 4.96 28.14 -36.33
C ALA A 524 5.06 26.93 -37.28
N VAL A 525 4.24 26.73 -38.32
CA VAL A 525 3.19 27.53 -39.01
C VAL A 525 2.60 26.64 -40.15
N LEU A 526 1.39 26.98 -40.66
CA LEU A 526 0.73 26.57 -41.95
C LEU A 526 0.18 25.12 -42.01
N ILE A 527 -1.09 24.80 -42.35
CA ILE A 527 -2.22 25.48 -43.02
C ILE A 527 -3.52 25.14 -42.28
#